data_AF-A0A7T8KEE6-F1
#
_entry.id   AF-A0A7T8KEE6-F1
#
_cell.length_a   1.000
_cell.length_b   1.000
_cell.length_c   1.000
_cell.angle_alpha   90.00
_cell.angle_beta   90.00
_cell.angle_gamma   90.00
#
_symmetry.space_group_name_H-M   'P 1'
#
loop_
_entity.id
_entity.type
_entity.pdbx_description
1 polymer ?
#
loop_
_entity_poly.entity_id
_entity_poly.type
_entity_poly.pdbx_seq_one_letter_code
_entity_poly.pdbx_strand_id
1 'polypeptide(L)'
;MSGSSTQHKWLQQLSLSNDDIKFVDMKTAFCRHCESSFESRQKGQVKQHIESAKHKKNMQLKTKRSSSQAQLEDVFERSAKKS
;
A
#
# COMPACT_ATOMS: atom_id res chain seq x y z
N MET A 1 18.54 -28.19 4.18
CA MET A 1 17.57 -27.39 3.41
C MET A 1 16.51 -26.85 4.37
N SER A 2 16.67 -25.64 4.93
CA SER A 2 15.69 -25.10 5.91
C SER A 2 15.66 -23.57 5.97
N GLY A 3 15.60 -22.88 4.82
CA GLY A 3 15.53 -21.40 4.76
C GLY A 3 14.12 -20.82 4.56
N SER A 4 13.12 -21.66 4.25
CA SER A 4 11.84 -21.19 3.71
C SER A 4 10.82 -20.73 4.76
N SER A 5 10.85 -21.28 5.99
CA SER A 5 9.82 -21.00 7.00
C SER A 5 9.91 -19.58 7.59
N THR A 6 11.12 -19.04 7.74
CA THR A 6 11.34 -17.72 8.35
C THR A 6 10.90 -16.59 7.43
N GLN A 7 11.16 -16.73 6.12
CA GLN A 7 10.74 -15.76 5.11
C GLN A 7 9.21 -15.68 5.02
N HIS A 8 8.53 -16.83 4.99
CA HIS A 8 7.08 -16.89 4.89
C HIS A 8 6.40 -16.27 6.13
N LYS A 9 6.90 -16.57 7.33
CA LYS A 9 6.37 -16.02 8.60
C LYS A 9 6.50 -14.50 8.68
N TRP A 10 7.63 -13.96 8.21
CA TRP A 10 7.85 -12.51 8.18
C TRP A 10 6.97 -11.80 7.15
N LEU A 11 6.77 -12.39 5.96
CA LEU A 11 5.86 -11.85 4.94
C LEU A 11 4.42 -11.79 5.46
N GLN A 12 3.97 -12.85 6.15
CA GLN A 12 2.65 -12.86 6.80
C GLN A 12 2.54 -11.79 7.89
N GLN A 13 3.54 -11.63 8.76
CA GLN A 13 3.52 -10.58 9.79
C GLN A 13 3.47 -9.17 9.20
N LEU A 14 4.21 -8.92 8.11
CA LEU A 14 4.13 -7.64 7.40
C LEU A 14 2.77 -7.41 6.76
N SER A 15 2.21 -8.43 6.12
CA SER A 15 0.87 -8.34 5.55
C SER A 15 -0.20 -8.06 6.61
N LEU A 16 0.02 -8.49 7.86
CA LEU A 16 -0.88 -8.21 8.99
C LEU A 16 -0.66 -6.82 9.60
N SER A 17 0.53 -6.24 9.44
CA SER A 17 0.91 -4.96 10.08
C SER A 17 0.91 -3.77 9.12
N ASN A 18 0.96 -4.01 7.81
CA ASN A 18 0.97 -2.98 6.77
C ASN A 18 -0.09 -3.31 5.72
N ASP A 19 -1.23 -2.62 5.80
CA ASP A 19 -2.34 -2.71 4.83
C ASP A 19 -1.92 -2.27 3.40
N ASP A 20 -0.78 -1.60 3.29
CA ASP A 20 -0.33 -0.95 2.05
C ASP A 20 0.44 -1.87 1.10
N ILE A 21 0.90 -3.04 1.57
CA ILE A 21 1.68 -3.99 0.79
C ILE A 21 0.96 -5.33 0.73
N LYS A 22 0.57 -5.74 -0.48
CA LYS A 22 -0.01 -7.06 -0.75
C LYS A 22 1.01 -7.95 -1.43
N PHE A 23 1.33 -9.10 -0.84
CA PHE A 23 2.21 -10.08 -1.47
C PHE A 23 1.43 -10.88 -2.49
N VAL A 24 1.87 -10.83 -3.75
CA VAL A 24 1.24 -11.57 -4.86
C VAL A 24 1.83 -12.98 -4.93
N ASP A 25 3.12 -13.10 -4.64
CA ASP A 25 3.84 -14.37 -4.53
C ASP A 25 5.03 -14.22 -3.55
N MET A 26 5.89 -15.25 -3.43
CA MET A 26 7.04 -15.22 -2.51
C MET A 26 8.17 -14.25 -2.91
N LYS A 27 8.14 -13.71 -4.12
CA LYS A 27 9.17 -12.86 -4.73
C LYS A 27 8.63 -11.50 -5.17
N THR A 28 7.31 -11.34 -5.25
CA THR A 28 6.65 -10.14 -5.76
C THR A 28 5.67 -9.57 -4.74
N ALA A 29 5.82 -8.28 -4.46
CA ALA A 29 4.89 -7.51 -3.65
C ALA A 29 4.29 -6.37 -4.47
N PHE A 30 3.02 -6.07 -4.23
CA PHE A 30 2.33 -4.92 -4.79
C PHE A 30 2.14 -3.87 -3.70
N CYS A 31 2.54 -2.63 -3.97
CA CYS A 31 2.28 -1.51 -3.09
C CYS A 31 1.05 -0.73 -3.55
N ARG A 32 0.06 -0.60 -2.66
CA ARG A 32 -1.18 0.14 -2.93
C ARG A 32 -0.97 1.65 -3.05
N HIS A 33 -0.02 2.24 -2.33
CA HIS A 33 0.31 3.66 -2.45
C HIS A 33 1.08 4.00 -3.71
N CYS A 34 1.99 3.12 -4.12
CA CYS A 34 2.83 3.32 -5.31
C CYS A 34 2.20 2.75 -6.58
N GLU A 35 1.09 2.02 -6.47
CA GLU A 35 0.36 1.36 -7.57
C GLU A 35 1.31 0.57 -8.49
N SER A 36 2.29 -0.08 -7.89
CA SER A 36 3.37 -0.77 -8.59
C SER A 36 3.80 -2.02 -7.84
N SER A 37 4.22 -3.01 -8.63
CA SER A 37 4.86 -4.24 -8.16
C SER A 37 6.37 -4.05 -8.03
N PHE A 38 6.97 -4.71 -7.04
CA PHE A 38 8.41 -4.72 -6.82
C PHE A 38 8.86 -6.06 -6.24
N GLU A 39 10.16 -6.35 -6.37
CA GLU A 39 10.72 -7.59 -5.82
C GLU A 39 10.75 -7.57 -4.28
N SER A 40 10.23 -8.61 -3.67
CA SER A 40 10.18 -8.84 -2.22
C SER A 40 10.97 -10.06 -1.78
N ARG A 41 11.97 -10.48 -2.58
CA ARG A 41 12.81 -11.65 -2.28
C ARG A 41 13.58 -11.48 -0.98
N GLN A 42 13.91 -10.23 -0.63
CA GLN A 42 14.64 -9.90 0.57
C GLN A 42 13.89 -8.87 1.42
N LYS A 43 14.01 -9.03 2.74
CA LYS A 43 13.46 -8.10 3.73
C LYS A 43 13.95 -6.67 3.55
N GLY A 44 15.20 -6.49 3.15
CA GLY A 44 15.77 -5.19 2.85
C GLY A 44 15.04 -4.44 1.75
N GLN A 45 14.61 -5.13 0.68
CA GLN A 45 13.94 -4.51 -0.47
C GLN A 45 12.57 -3.93 -0.08
N VAL A 46 11.79 -4.68 0.69
CA VAL A 46 10.48 -4.22 1.18
C VAL A 46 10.65 -3.03 2.13
N LYS A 47 11.61 -3.11 3.05
CA LYS A 47 11.89 -2.01 3.98
C LYS A 47 12.34 -0.75 3.23
N GLN A 48 13.27 -0.89 2.29
CA GLN A 48 13.75 0.21 1.45
C GLN A 48 12.63 0.86 0.63
N HIS A 49 11.70 0.05 0.10
CA HIS A 49 10.54 0.55 -0.61
C HIS A 49 9.66 1.43 0.29
N ILE A 50 9.27 0.92 1.46
CA ILE A 50 8.38 1.62 2.40
C ILE A 50 9.04 2.89 2.95
N GLU A 51 10.34 2.82 3.24
CA GLU A 51 11.10 3.96 3.77
C GLU A 51 11.45 5.01 2.69
N SER A 52 11.25 4.69 1.41
CA SER A 52 11.60 5.57 0.30
C SER A 52 10.81 6.88 0.32
N ALA A 53 11.48 7.97 -0.07
CA ALA A 53 10.83 9.28 -0.18
C ALA A 53 9.65 9.27 -1.16
N LYS A 54 9.74 8.46 -2.23
CA LYS A 54 8.65 8.28 -3.20
C LYS A 54 7.42 7.67 -2.55
N HIS A 55 7.59 6.60 -1.78
CA HIS A 55 6.48 5.95 -1.07
C HIS A 55 5.80 6.90 -0.09
N LYS A 56 6.59 7.59 0.76
CA LYS A 56 6.07 8.60 1.71
C LYS A 56 5.31 9.73 1.01
N LYS A 57 5.82 10.23 -0.11
CA LYS A 57 5.14 11.26 -0.92
C LYS A 57 3.81 10.73 -1.49
N ASN A 58 3.80 9.52 -2.02
CA ASN A 58 2.59 8.90 -2.57
C ASN A 58 1.53 8.64 -1.50
N MET A 59 1.95 8.22 -0.30
CA MET A 59 1.07 8.07 0.86
C MET A 59 0.38 9.40 1.19
N GLN A 60 1.14 10.50 1.32
CA GLN A 60 0.59 11.84 1.58
C GLN A 60 -0.33 12.33 0.46
N LEU A 61 0.01 12.06 -0.81
CA LEU A 61 -0.82 12.43 -1.96
C LEU A 61 -2.15 11.66 -1.99
N LYS A 62 -2.15 10.37 -1.64
CA LYS A 62 -3.40 9.59 -1.56
C LYS A 62 -4.32 10.08 -0.45
N THR A 63 -3.80 10.42 0.73
CA THR A 63 -4.61 11.02 1.80
C THR A 63 -5.28 12.33 1.34
N LYS A 64 -4.54 13.19 0.62
CA LYS A 64 -5.09 14.43 0.05
C LYS A 64 -6.16 14.15 -1.01
N ARG A 65 -5.92 13.19 -1.92
CA ARG A 65 -6.91 12.80 -2.93
C ARG A 65 -8.19 12.25 -2.32
N SER A 66 -8.10 11.40 -1.29
CA SER A 66 -9.29 10.90 -0.59
C SER A 66 -10.08 12.02 0.08
N SER A 67 -9.41 13.02 0.65
CA SER A 67 -10.09 14.20 1.22
C SER A 67 -10.80 15.04 0.16
N SER A 68 -10.15 15.32 -0.97
CA SER A 68 -10.76 16.06 -2.07
C SER A 68 -11.90 15.28 -2.75
N GLN A 69 -11.76 13.97 -2.89
CA GLN A 69 -12.82 13.11 -3.43
C GLN A 69 -14.06 13.09 -2.52
N ALA A 70 -13.86 12.92 -1.21
CA ALA A 70 -14.95 12.95 -0.24
C ALA A 70 -15.69 14.31 -0.23
N GLN A 71 -14.98 15.42 -0.43
CA GLN A 71 -15.60 16.75 -0.57
C GLN A 71 -16.45 16.86 -1.84
N LEU A 72 -16.00 16.29 -2.96
CA LEU A 72 -16.78 16.29 -4.19
C LEU A 72 -18.04 15.43 -4.06
N GLU A 73 -17.93 14.25 -3.44
CA GLU A 73 -19.09 13.37 -3.19
C GLU A 73 -20.15 14.05 -2.30
N ASP A 74 -19.75 14.75 -1.22
CA ASP A 74 -20.68 15.54 -0.39
C ASP A 74 -21.39 16.64 -1.18
N VAL A 75 -20.69 17.33 -2.09
CA VAL A 75 -21.30 18.37 -2.95
C VAL A 75 -22.32 17.75 -3.92
N PHE A 76 -22.00 16.62 -4.55
CA PHE A 76 -22.92 15.93 -5.44
C PHE A 76 -24.16 15.42 -4.69
N GLU A 77 -23.99 14.85 -3.49
CA GLU A 77 -25.10 14.36 -2.68
C GLU A 77 -26.04 15.48 -2.20
N ARG A 78 -25.48 16.64 -1.83
CA ARG A 78 -26.28 17.84 -1.49
C ARG A 78 -27.04 18.41 -2.68
N SER A 79 -26.45 18.31 -3.87
CA SER A 79 -27.08 18.79 -5.11
C SER A 79 -28.22 17.88 -5.55
N ALA A 80 -28.07 16.56 -5.37
CA ALA A 80 -29.08 15.56 -5.70
C ALA A 80 -30.31 15.61 -4.78
N LYS A 81 -30.17 16.01 -3.51
CA LYS A 81 -31.29 16.13 -2.55
C LYS A 81 -32.11 17.44 -2.70
N LYS A 82 -31.67 18.36 -3.57
CA LYS A 82 -32.34 19.64 -3.83
C LYS A 82 -33.10 19.68 -5.17
N SER A 83 -33.03 18.62 -5.97
CA SER A 83 -33.87 18.40 -7.17
C SER A 83 -35.06 17.52 -6.81
#